data_AF-A0AAN7GDK6-F1
#
_entry.id   AF-A0AAN7GDK6-F1
#
_cell.length_a   1.000
_cell.length_b   1.000
_cell.length_c   1.000
_cell.angle_alpha   90.00
_cell.angle_beta   90.00
_cell.angle_gamma   90.00
#
_symmetry.space_group_name_H-M   'P 1'
#
loop_
_entity.id
_entity.type
_entity.pdbx_description
1 polymer ?
#
loop_
_entity_poly.entity_id
_entity_poly.type
_entity_poly.pdbx_seq_one_letter_code
_entity_poly.pdbx_strand_id
1 'polypeptide(L)'
;MLSIRHYMRLMGEAAGVPIEPETQTQLLDDTMGMEGVLLAGVPGAGGFDAVFAVTLGESNHDLVRAWSSLNVLALLVSEDSHGVSLEAGDSRIQEIKSKVSAIYIK
;
A
#
# COMPACT_ATOMS: atom_id res chain seq x y z
N MET A 1 -0.68 -17.62 -5.58
CA MET A 1 -0.90 -16.16 -5.65
C MET A 1 -1.38 -15.75 -7.05
N LEU A 2 -0.66 -16.13 -8.12
CA LEU A 2 -1.16 -16.03 -9.51
C LEU A 2 -2.61 -16.54 -9.67
N SER A 3 -2.97 -17.62 -8.96
CA SER A 3 -4.33 -18.16 -8.94
C SER A 3 -5.39 -17.17 -8.41
N ILE A 4 -5.12 -16.41 -7.35
CA ILE A 4 -6.10 -15.46 -6.77
C ILE A 4 -6.36 -14.33 -7.76
N ARG A 5 -5.30 -13.64 -8.21
CA ARG A 5 -5.40 -12.57 -9.21
C ARG A 5 -6.01 -13.06 -10.52
N HIS A 6 -5.66 -14.27 -10.97
CA HIS A 6 -6.30 -14.90 -12.13
C HIS A 6 -7.81 -15.06 -11.96
N TYR A 7 -8.27 -15.61 -10.82
CA TYR A 7 -9.71 -15.75 -10.58
C TYR A 7 -10.42 -14.41 -10.37
N MET A 8 -9.76 -13.40 -9.80
CA MET A 8 -10.30 -12.03 -9.71
C MET A 8 -10.51 -11.42 -11.11
N ARG A 9 -9.58 -11.61 -12.04
CA ARG A 9 -9.73 -11.19 -13.44
C ARG A 9 -10.86 -11.90 -14.14
N LEU A 10 -10.91 -13.24 -14.06
CA LEU A 10 -12.00 -14.03 -14.65
C LEU A 10 -13.37 -13.63 -14.09
N MET A 11 -13.44 -13.34 -12.79
CA MET A 11 -14.66 -12.85 -12.15
C MET A 11 -15.05 -11.47 -12.70
N GLY A 12 -14.09 -10.56 -12.86
CA GLY A 12 -14.32 -9.24 -13.47
C GLY A 12 -14.80 -9.34 -14.92
N GLU A 13 -14.16 -10.19 -15.72
CA GLU A 13 -14.56 -10.48 -17.11
C GLU A 13 -15.99 -11.02 -17.18
N ALA A 14 -16.31 -12.03 -16.37
CA ALA A 14 -17.65 -12.63 -16.32
C ALA A 14 -18.73 -11.66 -15.85
N ALA A 15 -18.39 -10.74 -14.95
CA ALA A 15 -19.31 -9.73 -14.43
C ALA A 15 -19.35 -8.43 -15.26
N GLY A 16 -18.47 -8.27 -16.25
CA GLY A 16 -18.35 -7.03 -17.03
C GLY A 16 -17.88 -5.84 -16.20
N VAL A 17 -17.10 -6.08 -15.14
CA VAL A 17 -16.57 -5.04 -14.24
C VAL A 17 -15.05 -5.18 -14.07
N PRO A 18 -14.29 -4.08 -14.02
CA PRO A 18 -12.83 -4.15 -14.02
C PRO A 18 -12.27 -4.37 -12.61
N ILE A 19 -12.42 -5.58 -12.05
CA ILE A 19 -11.90 -5.91 -10.70
C ILE A 19 -10.37 -5.77 -10.65
N GLU A 20 -9.67 -6.39 -11.59
CA GLU A 20 -8.23 -6.18 -11.81
C GLU A 20 -8.05 -5.75 -13.27
N PRO A 21 -8.12 -4.44 -13.55
CA PRO A 21 -7.92 -3.92 -14.91
C PRO A 21 -6.54 -4.28 -15.46
N GLU A 22 -6.39 -4.25 -16.79
CA GLU A 22 -5.12 -4.57 -17.48
C GLU A 22 -3.95 -3.70 -16.98
N THR A 23 -4.17 -2.42 -16.72
CA THR A 23 -3.15 -1.52 -16.18
C THR A 23 -2.66 -1.95 -14.80
N GLN A 24 -3.57 -2.41 -13.92
CA GLN A 24 -3.19 -2.97 -12.62
C GLN A 24 -2.53 -4.33 -12.77
N THR A 25 -2.97 -5.15 -13.72
CA THR A 25 -2.34 -6.43 -14.02
C THR A 25 -0.85 -6.24 -14.33
N GLN A 26 -0.53 -5.31 -15.23
CA GLN A 26 0.85 -5.06 -15.65
C GLN A 26 1.70 -4.55 -14.46
N LEU A 27 1.21 -3.55 -13.72
CA LEU A 27 1.89 -3.05 -12.53
C LEU A 27 2.17 -4.15 -11.51
N LEU A 28 1.19 -5.02 -11.25
CA LEU A 28 1.29 -6.08 -10.27
C LEU A 28 2.16 -7.25 -10.75
N ASP A 29 2.23 -7.51 -12.05
CA ASP A 29 3.12 -8.52 -12.63
C ASP A 29 4.58 -8.07 -12.49
N ASP A 30 4.88 -6.79 -12.78
CA ASP A 30 6.20 -6.21 -12.56
C ASP A 30 6.56 -6.19 -11.07
N THR A 31 5.60 -5.80 -10.21
CA THR A 31 5.76 -5.80 -8.75
C THR A 31 6.08 -7.21 -8.21
N MET A 32 5.42 -8.25 -8.73
CA MET A 32 5.67 -9.63 -8.31
C MET A 32 7.05 -10.17 -8.73
N GLY A 33 7.71 -9.53 -9.71
CA GLY A 33 9.07 -9.85 -10.10
C GLY A 33 10.15 -9.21 -9.21
N MET A 34 9.77 -8.33 -8.27
CA MET A 34 10.72 -7.58 -7.46
C MET A 34 11.21 -8.37 -6.25
N GLU A 35 12.49 -8.18 -5.91
CA GLU A 35 13.10 -8.84 -4.76
C GLU A 35 12.40 -8.49 -3.45
N GLY A 36 12.12 -9.50 -2.63
CA GLY A 36 11.49 -9.33 -1.32
C GLY A 36 9.97 -9.11 -1.37
N VAL A 37 9.34 -9.04 -2.54
CA VAL A 37 7.86 -9.04 -2.65
C VAL A 37 7.33 -10.47 -2.48
N LEU A 38 6.55 -10.70 -1.43
CA LEU A 38 5.93 -12.00 -1.17
C LEU A 38 4.62 -12.17 -1.95
N LEU A 39 3.83 -11.11 -2.01
CA LEU A 39 2.51 -11.08 -2.66
C LEU A 39 2.13 -9.63 -2.99
N ALA A 40 1.35 -9.46 -4.04
CA ALA A 40 0.78 -8.18 -4.45
C ALA A 40 -0.60 -8.40 -5.10
N GLY A 41 -1.47 -7.40 -5.05
CA GLY A 41 -2.81 -7.50 -5.62
C GLY A 41 -3.59 -6.18 -5.61
N VAL A 42 -4.82 -6.24 -6.11
CA VAL A 42 -5.79 -5.15 -5.97
C VAL A 42 -6.64 -5.41 -4.71
N PRO A 43 -6.70 -4.48 -3.75
CA PRO A 43 -7.47 -4.67 -2.52
C PRO A 43 -8.97 -4.40 -2.74
N GLY A 44 -9.79 -4.95 -1.84
CA GLY A 44 -11.23 -4.62 -1.76
C GLY A 44 -12.01 -5.04 -3.01
N ALA A 45 -12.84 -4.13 -3.52
CA ALA A 45 -13.71 -4.39 -4.67
C ALA A 45 -12.96 -4.45 -6.01
N GLY A 46 -11.72 -3.95 -6.05
CA GLY A 46 -10.96 -3.85 -7.29
C GLY A 46 -10.99 -2.46 -7.94
N GLY A 47 -10.58 -2.39 -9.21
CA GLY A 47 -10.59 -1.16 -10.01
C GLY A 47 -9.23 -0.47 -10.06
N PHE A 48 -9.25 0.86 -10.02
CA PHE A 48 -8.09 1.71 -10.33
C PHE A 48 -7.52 2.44 -9.11
N ASP A 49 -8.12 2.29 -7.94
CA ASP A 49 -7.84 3.14 -6.77
C ASP A 49 -6.51 2.81 -6.09
N ALA A 50 -6.32 1.54 -5.74
CA ALA A 50 -5.16 1.11 -4.97
C ALA A 50 -4.63 -0.27 -5.42
N VAL A 51 -3.38 -0.51 -5.08
CA VAL A 51 -2.73 -1.83 -5.09
C VAL A 51 -2.03 -2.03 -3.76
N PHE A 52 -1.76 -3.27 -3.40
CA PHE A 52 -0.95 -3.59 -2.23
C PHE A 52 0.18 -4.54 -2.60
N ALA A 53 1.26 -4.48 -1.84
CA ALA A 53 2.33 -5.45 -1.84
C ALA A 53 2.75 -5.73 -0.39
N VAL A 54 3.01 -7.00 -0.06
CA VAL A 54 3.62 -7.38 1.22
C VAL A 54 5.06 -7.76 0.94
N THR A 55 5.97 -7.07 1.61
CA THR A 55 7.42 -7.21 1.44
C THR A 55 8.08 -7.82 2.67
N LEU A 56 9.24 -8.45 2.50
CA LEU A 56 10.05 -8.98 3.59
C LEU A 56 10.97 -7.91 4.18
N GLY A 57 10.71 -7.52 5.42
CA GLY A 57 11.52 -6.52 6.13
C GLY A 57 11.55 -5.17 5.39
N GLU A 58 12.72 -4.55 5.34
CA GLU A 58 12.94 -3.23 4.72
C GLU A 58 13.22 -3.30 3.20
N SER A 59 12.84 -4.38 2.51
CA SER A 59 13.07 -4.54 1.07
C SER A 59 12.14 -3.67 0.19
N ASN A 60 11.58 -2.59 0.74
CA ASN A 60 10.57 -1.76 0.07
C ASN A 60 11.16 -0.61 -0.77
N HIS A 61 12.44 -0.27 -0.61
CA HIS A 61 13.01 0.94 -1.24
C HIS A 61 12.92 0.94 -2.77
N ASP A 62 13.27 -0.18 -3.41
CA ASP A 62 13.20 -0.29 -4.86
C ASP A 62 11.76 -0.38 -5.36
N LEU A 63 10.88 -1.04 -4.60
CA LEU A 63 9.44 -1.08 -4.86
C LEU A 63 8.83 0.32 -4.85
N VAL A 64 9.10 1.10 -3.79
CA VAL A 64 8.62 2.48 -3.65
C VAL A 64 9.12 3.34 -4.81
N ARG A 65 10.38 3.17 -5.23
CA ARG A 65 10.92 3.90 -6.39
C ARG A 65 10.23 3.49 -7.69
N ALA A 66 10.03 2.20 -7.92
CA ALA A 66 9.35 1.68 -9.10
C ALA A 66 7.91 2.21 -9.19
N TRP A 67 7.15 2.10 -8.10
CA TRP A 67 5.78 2.63 -8.00
C TRP A 67 5.74 4.14 -8.23
N SER A 68 6.64 4.90 -7.60
CA SER A 68 6.70 6.35 -7.80
C SER A 68 6.97 6.75 -9.26
N SER A 69 7.75 5.97 -9.99
CA SER A 69 8.00 6.22 -11.42
C SER A 69 6.77 6.02 -12.32
N LEU A 70 5.79 5.27 -11.81
CA LEU A 70 4.50 4.99 -12.45
C LEU A 70 3.36 5.84 -11.86
N ASN A 71 3.67 6.89 -11.10
CA ASN A 71 2.71 7.75 -10.39
C ASN A 71 1.84 7.02 -9.35
N VAL A 72 2.36 5.94 -8.78
CA VAL A 72 1.73 5.20 -7.68
C VAL A 72 2.38 5.64 -6.37
N LEU A 73 1.59 6.24 -5.47
CA LEU A 73 2.07 6.64 -4.15
C LEU A 73 2.12 5.43 -3.22
N ALA A 74 3.32 5.07 -2.76
CA ALA A 74 3.48 4.04 -1.76
C ALA A 74 3.13 4.58 -0.36
N LEU A 75 2.13 3.97 0.28
CA LEU A 75 1.80 4.19 1.69
C LEU A 75 2.43 3.07 2.51
N LEU A 76 3.57 3.36 3.12
CA LEU A 76 4.29 2.37 3.94
C LEU A 76 3.49 2.10 5.22
N VAL A 77 3.03 0.85 5.35
CA VAL A 77 2.28 0.37 6.50
C VAL A 77 2.88 -0.94 6.99
N SER A 78 2.69 -1.18 8.28
CA SER A 78 2.98 -2.47 8.92
C SER A 78 1.71 -3.00 9.57
N GLU A 79 1.71 -4.28 9.92
CA GLU A 79 0.59 -4.88 10.64
C GLU A 79 0.37 -4.15 11.98
N ASP A 80 -0.89 -3.86 12.27
CA ASP A 80 -1.30 -3.27 13.54
C ASP A 80 -2.55 -4.00 14.04
N SER A 81 -2.42 -4.66 15.19
CA SER A 81 -3.47 -5.46 15.82
C SER A 81 -4.33 -4.68 16.82
N HIS A 82 -4.04 -3.40 17.08
CA HIS A 82 -4.74 -2.64 18.13
C HIS A 82 -6.17 -2.26 17.76
N GLY A 83 -6.52 -2.28 16.46
CA GLY A 83 -7.88 -2.00 15.99
C GLY A 83 -8.35 -0.60 16.42
N VAL A 84 -9.47 -0.53 17.13
CA VAL A 84 -10.02 0.74 17.65
C VAL A 84 -9.56 0.98 19.08
N SER A 85 -8.87 2.10 19.32
CA SER A 85 -8.39 2.52 20.64
C SER A 85 -8.92 3.90 21.04
N LEU A 86 -9.13 4.11 22.34
CA LEU A 86 -9.41 5.44 22.90
C LEU A 86 -8.08 6.15 23.16
N GLU A 87 -7.90 7.33 22.57
CA GLU A 87 -6.75 8.19 22.85
C GLU A 87 -7.14 9.31 23.81
N ALA A 88 -6.31 9.55 24.84
CA ALA A 88 -6.50 10.66 25.79
C ALA A 88 -6.32 12.04 25.14
N GLY A 89 -5.76 12.09 23.93
CA GLY A 89 -5.55 13.27 23.09
C GLY A 89 -4.58 12.94 21.96
N ASP A 90 -4.48 13.82 20.95
CA ASP A 90 -3.60 13.59 19.79
C ASP A 90 -2.12 13.68 20.19
N SER A 91 -1.45 12.53 20.19
CA SER A 91 -0.02 12.40 20.53
C SER A 91 0.88 13.26 19.64
N ARG A 92 0.52 13.45 18.37
CA ARG A 92 1.27 14.28 17.42
C ARG A 92 1.24 15.75 17.83
N ILE A 93 0.12 16.22 18.38
CA ILE A 93 0.00 17.60 18.89
C ILE A 93 0.89 17.80 20.12
N GLN A 94 0.99 16.80 21.00
CA GLN A 94 1.89 16.87 22.15
C GLN A 94 3.36 16.91 21.72
N GLU A 95 3.73 16.09 20.72
CA GLU A 95 5.08 16.08 20.18
C GLU A 95 5.44 17.40 19.49
N ILE A 96 4.54 17.95 18.65
CA ILE A 96 4.75 19.26 18.00
C ILE A 96 4.88 20.36 19.06
N LYS A 97 3.98 20.41 20.05
CA LYS A 97 4.07 21.40 21.14
C LYS A 97 5.40 21.31 21.86
N SER A 98 5.85 20.10 22.19
CA SER A 98 7.12 19.87 22.87
C SER A 98 8.31 20.34 22.03
N LYS A 99 8.33 20.02 20.74
CA LYS A 99 9.38 20.48 19.81
C LYS A 99 9.38 21.99 19.62
N VAL A 100 8.22 22.63 19.50
CA VAL A 100 8.10 24.09 19.36
C VAL A 100 8.54 24.80 20.64
N SER A 101 8.13 24.32 21.81
CA SER A 101 8.55 24.89 23.10
C SER A 101 10.05 24.75 23.37
N ALA A 102 10.72 23.77 22.75
CA ALA A 102 12.16 23.59 22.83
C ALA A 102 12.96 24.54 21.91
N ILE A 103 12.30 25.27 21.00
CA ILE A 103 12.96 26.27 20.15
C ILE A 103 13.15 27.55 20.96
N TYR A 104 14.38 27.77 21.43
CA TYR A 104 14.80 29.07 21.97
C TYR A 104 15.04 30.05 20.82
N ILE A 105 14.18 31.04 20.69
CA ILE A 105 14.40 32.20 19.83
C ILE A 105 15.18 33.22 20.66
N LYS A 106 16.42 33.53 20.25
CA LYS A 106 17.23 34.62 20.81
C LYS A 106 16.81 35.96 20.24
#